data_AF-A0A1U7NJY2-F1
#
_entry.id   AF-A0A1U7NJY2-F1
#
_cell.length_a   1.000
_cell.length_b   1.000
_cell.length_c   1.000
_cell.angle_alpha   90.00
_cell.angle_beta   90.00
_cell.angle_gamma   90.00
#
_symmetry.space_group_name_H-M   'P 1'
#
loop_
_entity.id
_entity.type
_entity.pdbx_description
1 polymer ?
#
loop_
_entity_poly.entity_id
_entity_poly.type
_entity_poly.pdbx_seq_one_letter_code
_entity_poly.pdbx_strand_id
1 'polypeptide(L)'
;MKTLKKWLMSISVVFIALMLTGCSAFDSITGGKRIIRIAHAQSEEHPEHIGMLEFKKIIEEKLGDKYEVEIFPNELLGSAQ
;
A
#
# COMPACT_ATOMS: atom_id res chain seq x y z
N MET A 1 8.15 -16.70 -45.93
CA MET A 1 6.97 -16.55 -45.04
C MET A 1 6.99 -17.44 -43.79
N LYS A 2 7.45 -18.71 -43.87
CA LYS A 2 7.43 -19.65 -42.73
C LYS A 2 8.38 -19.25 -41.58
N THR A 3 9.54 -18.70 -41.91
CA THR A 3 10.51 -18.18 -40.93
C THR A 3 10.00 -16.89 -40.28
N LEU A 4 9.45 -15.94 -41.05
CA LEU A 4 8.86 -14.70 -40.53
C LEU A 4 7.70 -14.94 -39.55
N LYS A 5 6.83 -15.93 -39.83
CA LYS A 5 5.77 -16.34 -38.89
C LYS A 5 6.31 -16.93 -37.59
N LYS A 6 7.43 -17.68 -37.63
CA LYS A 6 8.10 -18.19 -36.42
C LYS A 6 8.68 -17.07 -35.56
N TRP A 7 9.27 -16.04 -36.17
CA TRP A 7 9.78 -14.86 -35.44
C TRP A 7 8.65 -14.04 -34.82
N LEU A 8 7.55 -13.79 -35.55
CA LEU A 8 6.36 -13.11 -35.03
C LEU A 8 5.73 -13.87 -33.85
N MET A 9 5.66 -15.19 -33.92
CA MET A 9 5.12 -16.01 -32.84
C MET A 9 6.03 -15.98 -31.61
N SER A 10 7.36 -15.97 -31.79
CA SER A 10 8.32 -15.88 -30.68
C SER A 10 8.28 -14.52 -29.98
N ILE A 11 8.08 -13.42 -30.73
CA ILE A 11 7.96 -12.07 -30.16
C ILE A 11 6.68 -11.95 -29.31
N SER A 12 5.57 -12.52 -29.77
CA SER A 12 4.30 -12.51 -29.03
C SER A 12 4.41 -13.24 -27.68
N VAL A 13 5.12 -14.37 -27.64
CA VAL A 13 5.35 -15.13 -26.40
C VAL A 13 6.19 -14.35 -25.39
N VAL A 14 7.22 -13.63 -25.85
CA VAL A 14 8.04 -12.78 -24.97
C VAL A 14 7.23 -11.61 -24.42
N PHE A 15 6.37 -11.01 -25.24
CA PHE A 15 5.51 -9.91 -24.81
C PHE A 15 4.50 -10.33 -23.73
N ILE A 16 3.92 -11.53 -23.88
CA ILE A 16 3.02 -12.12 -22.87
C ILE A 16 3.80 -12.42 -21.58
N ALA A 17 5.00 -12.99 -21.67
CA ALA A 17 5.83 -13.28 -20.50
C ALA A 17 6.20 -12.02 -19.70
N LEU A 18 6.45 -10.89 -20.37
CA LEU A 18 6.70 -9.60 -19.71
C LEU A 18 5.47 -9.09 -18.95
N MET A 19 4.27 -9.27 -19.50
CA MET A 19 3.01 -8.87 -18.84
C MET A 19 2.71 -9.66 -17.55
N LEU A 20 3.25 -10.88 -17.41
CA LEU A 20 3.05 -11.69 -16.20
C LEU A 20 3.90 -11.25 -15.00
N THR A 21 4.86 -10.33 -15.17
CA THR A 21 5.77 -9.88 -14.09
C THR A 21 5.30 -8.63 -13.33
N GLY A 22 4.09 -8.12 -13.60
CA GLY A 22 3.60 -6.86 -13.04
C GLY A 22 3.27 -6.86 -11.54
N CYS A 23 3.01 -8.02 -10.93
CA CYS A 23 2.52 -8.09 -9.55
C CYS A 23 3.60 -7.74 -8.51
N SER A 24 4.84 -8.15 -8.74
CA SER A 24 5.99 -7.81 -7.88
C SER A 24 6.56 -6.41 -8.16
N ALA A 25 6.34 -5.88 -9.36
CA ALA A 25 6.71 -4.51 -9.69
C ALA A 25 5.79 -3.48 -8.99
N PHE A 26 4.57 -3.84 -8.61
CA PHE A 26 3.65 -2.93 -7.95
C PHE A 26 4.14 -2.55 -6.54
N ASP A 27 4.68 -3.53 -5.80
CA ASP A 27 5.22 -3.34 -4.45
C ASP A 27 6.50 -2.49 -4.44
N SER A 28 7.29 -2.55 -5.52
CA SER A 28 8.46 -1.68 -5.71
C SER A 28 8.11 -0.27 -6.17
N ILE A 29 6.97 -0.08 -6.85
CA ILE A 29 6.46 1.23 -7.30
C ILE A 29 5.79 2.01 -6.16
N THR A 30 5.07 1.34 -5.25
CA THR A 30 4.44 1.98 -4.07
C THR A 30 5.39 2.16 -2.89
N GLY A 31 6.66 1.76 -3.03
CA GLY A 31 7.67 1.87 -1.98
C GLY A 31 7.51 0.87 -0.83
N GLY A 32 6.64 -0.14 -0.97
CA GLY A 32 6.48 -1.23 0.01
C GLY A 32 6.09 -0.77 1.42
N LYS A 33 5.53 0.43 1.56
CA LYS A 33 5.22 1.05 2.84
C LYS A 33 4.13 0.27 3.57
N ARG A 34 4.36 -0.09 4.82
CA ARG A 34 3.37 -0.78 5.65
C ARG A 34 2.40 0.22 6.28
N ILE A 35 1.12 0.04 6.01
CA ILE A 35 0.06 0.89 6.57
C ILE A 35 -0.35 0.35 7.95
N ILE A 36 -0.30 1.21 8.96
CA ILE A 36 -0.82 0.96 10.31
C ILE A 36 -2.17 1.66 10.44
N ARG A 37 -3.26 0.89 10.46
CA ARG A 37 -4.62 1.42 10.65
C ARG A 37 -5.05 1.27 12.10
N ILE A 38 -5.44 2.38 12.72
CA ILE A 38 -5.87 2.43 14.11
C ILE A 38 -7.32 2.94 14.14
N ALA A 39 -8.22 2.13 14.69
CA ALA A 39 -9.60 2.52 14.96
C ALA A 39 -9.78 2.75 16.46
N HIS A 40 -10.50 3.81 16.83
CA HIS A 40 -10.91 4.04 18.22
C HIS A 40 -12.30 4.69 18.28
N ALA A 41 -12.95 4.60 19.44
CA ALA A 41 -14.35 4.99 19.60
C ALA A 41 -14.56 6.46 20.01
N GLN A 42 -13.49 7.16 20.38
CA GLN A 42 -13.60 8.51 20.90
C GLN A 42 -13.67 9.55 19.78
N SER A 43 -14.10 10.77 20.14
CA SER A 43 -14.12 11.91 19.24
C SER A 43 -12.70 12.40 18.90
N GLU A 44 -12.61 13.23 17.88
CA GLU A 44 -11.35 13.86 17.44
C GLU A 44 -10.76 14.80 18.52
N GLU A 45 -11.60 15.34 19.39
CA GLU A 45 -11.17 16.24 20.48
C GLU A 45 -10.73 15.48 21.73
N HIS A 46 -10.97 14.16 21.80
CA HIS A 46 -10.60 13.37 22.97
C HIS A 46 -9.08 13.26 23.11
N PRO A 47 -8.50 13.31 24.33
CA PRO A 47 -7.06 13.20 24.54
C PRO A 47 -6.41 11.96 23.90
N GLU A 48 -7.16 10.86 23.80
CA GLU A 48 -6.71 9.64 23.10
C GLU A 48 -6.42 9.90 21.62
N HIS A 49 -7.34 10.57 20.90
CA HIS A 49 -7.15 10.89 19.50
C HIS A 49 -5.96 11.82 19.29
N ILE A 50 -5.84 12.85 20.14
CA ILE A 50 -4.73 13.80 20.09
C ILE A 50 -3.38 13.08 20.30
N GLY A 51 -3.33 12.16 21.27
CA GLY A 51 -2.15 11.32 21.49
C GLY A 51 -1.82 10.43 20.29
N MET A 52 -2.84 9.87 19.63
CA MET A 52 -2.65 9.09 18.41
C MET A 52 -2.13 9.94 17.23
N LEU A 53 -2.56 11.19 17.10
CA LEU A 53 -2.04 12.11 16.08
C LEU A 53 -0.54 12.39 16.29
N GLU A 54 -0.11 12.57 17.53
CA GLU A 54 1.33 12.73 17.83
C GLU A 54 2.10 11.42 17.58
N PHE A 55 1.52 10.26 17.91
CA PHE A 55 2.10 8.96 17.54
C PHE A 55 2.29 8.84 16.03
N LYS A 56 1.27 9.17 15.23
CA LYS A 56 1.34 9.18 13.77
C LYS A 56 2.50 10.06 13.30
N LYS A 57 2.57 11.29 13.80
CA LYS A 57 3.62 12.25 13.44
C LYS A 57 5.02 11.70 13.73
N ILE A 58 5.25 11.16 14.92
CA ILE A 58 6.57 10.61 15.30
C ILE A 58 6.97 9.44 14.39
N ILE A 59 6.03 8.55 14.06
CA ILE A 59 6.29 7.41 13.17
C ILE A 59 6.61 7.88 11.75
N GLU A 60 5.82 8.79 11.20
CA GLU A 60 6.01 9.28 9.84
C GLU A 60 7.26 10.14 9.70
N GLU A 61 7.64 10.91 10.73
CA GLU A 61 8.91 11.67 10.73
C GLU A 61 10.14 10.76 10.79
N LYS A 62 10.09 9.68 11.61
CA LYS A 62 11.26 8.82 11.84
C LYS A 62 11.36 7.64 10.88
N LEU A 63 10.22 7.15 10.40
CA LEU A 63 10.07 5.90 9.66
C LEU A 63 9.09 6.06 8.48
N GLY A 64 8.88 7.28 7.99
CA GLY A 64 7.97 7.59 6.89
C GLY A 64 8.42 7.06 5.53
N ASP A 65 9.56 6.39 5.44
CA ASP A 65 9.95 5.55 4.31
C ASP A 65 9.33 4.14 4.39
N LYS A 66 9.01 3.67 5.60
CA LYS A 66 8.56 2.30 5.88
C LYS A 66 7.12 2.21 6.35
N TYR A 67 6.59 3.25 7.01
CA TYR A 67 5.27 3.22 7.62
C TYR A 67 4.43 4.46 7.32
N GLU A 68 3.13 4.24 7.15
CA GLU A 68 2.09 5.27 7.11
C GLU A 68 1.03 4.93 8.15
N VAL A 69 0.58 5.93 8.89
CA VAL A 69 -0.37 5.74 9.98
C VAL A 69 -1.69 6.39 9.61
N GLU A 70 -2.76 5.61 9.64
CA GLU A 70 -4.12 6.06 9.39
C GLU A 70 -4.94 5.89 10.68
N ILE A 71 -5.57 6.97 11.15
CA ILE A 71 -6.32 6.99 12.41
C ILE A 71 -7.79 7.26 12.10
N PHE A 72 -8.67 6.40 12.59
CA PHE A 72 -10.11 6.44 12.36
C PHE A 72 -10.83 6.58 13.71
N PRO A 73 -11.27 7.80 14.08
CA PRO A 73 -12.05 8.04 15.30
C PRO A 73 -13.51 7.56 15.14
N ASN A 74 -14.32 7.77 16.18
CA ASN A 74 -15.79 7.62 16.14
C ASN A 74 -16.28 6.24 15.69
N GLU A 75 -15.55 5.16 15.98
CA GLU A 75 -15.91 3.79 15.57
C GLU A 75 -16.12 3.64 14.05
N LEU A 76 -15.49 4.48 13.24
CA LEU A 76 -15.68 4.50 11.78
C LEU A 76 -15.31 3.19 11.08
N LEU A 77 -14.44 2.37 11.70
CA LEU A 77 -14.05 1.05 11.21
C LEU A 77 -14.71 -0.11 11.98
N GLY A 78 -15.72 0.18 12.80
CA GLY A 78 -16.40 -0.78 13.66
C GLY A 78 -16.17 -0.50 15.14
N SER A 79 -17.05 -1.06 15.97
CA SER A 79 -16.96 -0.96 17.43
C SER A 79 -15.82 -1.80 17.98
N ALA A 80 -15.20 -1.35 19.07
CA ALA A 80 -14.31 -2.20 19.85
C ALA A 80 -15.12 -3.36 20.43
N GLN A 81 -14.69 -4.60 20.15
CA GLN A 81 -15.38 -5.82 20.57
C GLN A 81 -15.12 -6.15 22.05
#